data_AF-A0A2D6MSL8-F1
#
_entry.id   AF-A0A2D6MSL8-F1
#
_cell.length_a   1.000
_cell.length_b   1.000
_cell.length_c   1.000
_cell.angle_alpha   90.00
_cell.angle_beta   90.00
_cell.angle_gamma   90.00
#
_symmetry.space_group_name_H-M   'P 1'
#
loop_
_entity.id
_entity.type
_entity.pdbx_description
1 polymer ?
#
loop_
_entity_poly.entity_id
_entity_poly.type
_entity_poly.pdbx_seq_one_letter_code
_entity_poly.pdbx_strand_id
1 'polypeptide(L)'
;MTSSNRTADATRSATDFVALLREFLDAHAALSAVLMSDACEAIPFESVRELVGDDDRAVLYRLKEKSHALFRSDAPGSHAVRREALFDLTIGSLFHEAMTLRESLYQREVYAPRVAELSEYADEESEALLDEFDRILERTLSRLTEVISEVRILLAQARGQLRRLLVEHSGERVVARCLLSRRRQVDAAFPEGFVGLLELMHGGTVRGLIEAARAQLESAYFVEAAKTLHEAAAHSNAPRAELDQLRLYTQGMQAILDGDYPTSILTLEAWADTGSHEVELDFAQLASSSLGRIGHLAGDDEAGSEIAANAKQLQLRLETARPLPGG
;
A
#
# COMPACT_ATOMS: atom_id res chain seq x y z
N MET A 1 -12.48 -17.19 -25.26
CA MET A 1 -13.07 -16.01 -24.58
C MET A 1 -13.02 -16.07 -23.04
N THR A 2 -12.43 -17.09 -22.41
CA THR A 2 -12.43 -17.30 -20.95
C THR A 2 -11.13 -16.94 -20.21
N SER A 3 -10.04 -16.67 -20.95
CA SER A 3 -8.74 -16.28 -20.37
C SER A 3 -8.62 -14.75 -20.19
N SER A 4 -9.05 -13.97 -21.19
CA SER A 4 -9.01 -12.49 -21.15
C SER A 4 -9.91 -11.87 -20.06
N ASN A 5 -11.01 -12.55 -19.70
CA ASN A 5 -11.91 -12.07 -18.64
C ASN A 5 -11.35 -12.34 -17.23
N ARG A 6 -10.57 -13.42 -17.06
CA ARG A 6 -9.93 -13.76 -15.78
C ARG A 6 -8.72 -12.89 -15.45
N THR A 7 -7.95 -12.49 -16.47
CA THR A 7 -6.84 -11.56 -16.29
C THR A 7 -7.32 -10.15 -15.96
N ALA A 8 -8.36 -9.66 -16.66
CA ALA A 8 -8.96 -8.36 -16.36
C ALA A 8 -9.56 -8.29 -14.93
N ASP A 9 -10.20 -9.37 -14.47
CA ASP A 9 -10.78 -9.47 -13.13
C ASP A 9 -9.70 -9.54 -12.03
N ALA A 10 -8.61 -10.29 -12.28
CA ALA A 10 -7.46 -10.34 -11.38
C ALA A 10 -6.72 -8.99 -11.27
N THR A 11 -6.50 -8.30 -12.39
CA THR A 11 -5.87 -6.97 -12.40
C THR A 11 -6.72 -5.92 -11.68
N ARG A 12 -8.06 -6.02 -11.84
CA ARG A 12 -9.00 -5.16 -11.12
C ARG A 12 -8.96 -5.42 -9.61
N SER A 13 -9.00 -6.69 -9.21
CA SER A 13 -8.89 -7.11 -7.80
C SER A 13 -7.61 -6.61 -7.14
N ALA A 14 -6.45 -6.75 -7.80
CA ALA A 14 -5.17 -6.25 -7.29
C ALA A 14 -5.14 -4.71 -7.14
N THR A 15 -5.76 -3.99 -8.07
CA THR A 15 -5.85 -2.52 -8.02
C THR A 15 -6.75 -2.06 -6.87
N ASP A 16 -7.89 -2.72 -6.68
CA ASP A 16 -8.83 -2.43 -5.61
C ASP A 16 -8.22 -2.76 -4.23
N PHE A 17 -7.45 -3.86 -4.12
CA PHE A 17 -6.69 -4.20 -2.92
C PHE A 17 -5.60 -3.16 -2.60
N VAL A 18 -4.88 -2.64 -3.61
CA VAL A 18 -3.93 -1.53 -3.40
C VAL A 18 -4.63 -0.28 -2.89
N ALA A 19 -5.84 0.03 -3.39
CA ALA A 19 -6.61 1.15 -2.88
C ALA A 19 -7.02 0.96 -1.42
N LEU A 20 -7.45 -0.25 -1.04
CA LEU A 20 -7.74 -0.61 0.35
C LEU A 20 -6.50 -0.47 1.26
N LEU A 21 -5.35 -1.00 0.82
CA LEU A 21 -4.09 -0.93 1.56
C LEU A 21 -3.68 0.51 1.85
N ARG A 22 -3.88 1.43 0.90
CA ARG A 22 -3.60 2.86 1.08
C ARG A 22 -4.49 3.47 2.16
N GLU A 23 -5.80 3.25 2.07
CA GLU A 23 -6.73 3.76 3.09
C GLU A 23 -6.44 3.17 4.47
N PHE A 24 -6.02 1.89 4.54
CA PHE A 24 -5.63 1.28 5.81
C PHE A 24 -4.41 1.97 6.43
N LEU A 25 -3.36 2.22 5.65
CA LEU A 25 -2.16 2.89 6.13
C LEU A 25 -2.45 4.33 6.59
N ASP A 26 -3.31 5.04 5.85
CA ASP A 26 -3.73 6.40 6.20
C ASP A 26 -4.60 6.40 7.48
N ALA A 27 -5.56 5.49 7.60
CA ALA A 27 -6.38 5.32 8.81
C ALA A 27 -5.54 4.91 10.02
N HIS A 28 -4.61 3.97 9.86
CA HIS A 28 -3.74 3.51 10.93
C HIS A 28 -2.88 4.65 11.46
N ALA A 29 -2.25 5.42 10.57
CA ALA A 29 -1.43 6.57 10.98
C ALA A 29 -2.27 7.60 11.76
N ALA A 30 -3.45 7.93 11.26
CA ALA A 30 -4.31 8.93 11.86
C ALA A 30 -4.87 8.48 13.22
N LEU A 31 -5.39 7.26 13.31
CA LEU A 31 -5.85 6.68 14.59
C LEU A 31 -4.69 6.55 15.58
N SER A 32 -3.53 6.08 15.14
CA SER A 32 -2.37 5.94 16.03
C SER A 32 -1.97 7.28 16.63
N ALA A 33 -1.96 8.36 15.83
CA ALA A 33 -1.64 9.70 16.29
C ALA A 33 -2.61 10.20 17.38
N VAL A 34 -3.91 9.97 17.19
CA VAL A 34 -4.94 10.35 18.17
C VAL A 34 -4.85 9.51 19.44
N LEU A 35 -4.53 8.22 19.29
CA LEU A 35 -4.46 7.26 20.38
C LEU A 35 -3.09 7.21 21.06
N MET A 36 -2.13 8.10 20.73
CA MET A 36 -0.80 8.12 21.35
C MET A 36 -0.85 8.49 22.84
N SER A 37 -1.87 9.23 23.27
CA SER A 37 -2.05 9.56 24.68
C SER A 37 -2.64 8.37 25.45
N ASP A 38 -1.99 7.98 26.55
CA ASP A 38 -2.58 7.05 27.51
C ASP A 38 -3.65 7.71 28.39
N ALA A 39 -3.64 9.04 28.48
CA ALA A 39 -4.66 9.81 29.19
C ALA A 39 -5.87 10.05 28.28
N CYS A 40 -6.98 9.43 28.66
CA CYS A 40 -8.31 9.57 28.06
C CYS A 40 -8.77 11.04 27.97
N GLU A 41 -8.43 11.84 29.00
CA GLU A 41 -8.73 13.28 29.09
C GLU A 41 -8.02 14.13 28.03
N ALA A 42 -6.95 13.60 27.42
CA ALA A 42 -6.12 14.37 26.49
C ALA A 42 -6.49 14.17 25.01
N ILE A 43 -7.50 13.35 24.69
CA ILE A 43 -7.97 13.16 23.30
C ILE A 43 -9.05 14.19 22.98
N PRO A 44 -8.81 15.21 22.14
CA PRO A 44 -9.83 16.20 21.79
C PRO A 44 -10.90 15.60 20.86
N PHE A 45 -12.17 16.03 21.02
CA PHE A 45 -13.27 15.66 20.13
C PHE A 45 -12.93 15.92 18.66
N GLU A 46 -12.37 17.09 18.37
CA GLU A 46 -12.03 17.51 17.01
C GLU A 46 -11.11 16.51 16.31
N SER A 47 -10.12 15.98 17.02
CA SER A 47 -9.15 15.02 16.49
C SER A 47 -9.80 13.70 16.07
N VAL A 48 -10.91 13.28 16.68
CA VAL A 48 -11.65 12.07 16.28
C VAL A 48 -12.71 12.41 15.21
N ARG A 49 -13.32 13.60 15.29
CA ARG A 49 -14.33 14.08 14.33
C ARG A 49 -13.83 14.10 12.90
N GLU A 50 -12.58 14.46 12.67
CA GLU A 50 -11.98 14.46 11.33
C GLU A 50 -11.73 13.04 10.79
N LEU A 51 -11.59 12.04 11.66
CA LEU A 51 -11.25 10.66 11.26
C LEU A 51 -12.46 9.80 10.92
N VAL A 52 -13.57 10.05 11.62
CA VAL A 52 -14.77 9.22 11.55
C VAL A 52 -16.00 10.06 11.26
N GLY A 53 -16.75 9.64 10.25
CA GLY A 53 -17.84 10.39 9.62
C GLY A 53 -18.66 9.46 8.73
N ASP A 54 -19.73 10.01 8.17
CA ASP A 54 -20.67 9.25 7.34
C ASP A 54 -20.47 9.51 5.83
N ASP A 55 -19.34 10.13 5.47
CA ASP A 55 -18.98 10.48 4.10
C ASP A 55 -17.49 10.28 3.80
N ASP A 56 -17.13 10.44 2.52
CA ASP A 56 -15.77 10.20 2.00
C ASP A 56 -14.68 11.14 2.53
N ARG A 57 -15.02 12.18 3.29
CA ARG A 57 -14.01 13.04 3.93
C ARG A 57 -13.33 12.29 5.07
N ALA A 58 -14.06 11.40 5.76
CA ALA A 58 -13.55 10.61 6.87
C ALA A 58 -12.73 9.40 6.37
N VAL A 59 -11.50 9.26 6.86
CA VAL A 59 -10.60 8.17 6.44
C VAL A 59 -11.13 6.79 6.83
N LEU A 60 -11.79 6.66 7.99
CA LEU A 60 -12.37 5.38 8.40
C LEU A 60 -13.61 5.00 7.60
N TYR A 61 -14.37 5.98 7.12
CA TYR A 61 -15.48 5.72 6.21
C TYR A 61 -14.97 5.16 4.88
N ARG A 62 -13.98 5.82 4.27
CA ARG A 62 -13.39 5.33 3.01
C ARG A 62 -12.79 3.93 3.16
N LEU A 63 -12.08 3.66 4.26
CA LEU A 63 -11.52 2.34 4.55
C LEU A 63 -12.62 1.28 4.65
N LYS A 64 -13.69 1.56 5.40
CA LYS A 64 -14.85 0.68 5.54
C LYS A 64 -15.51 0.40 4.18
N GLU A 65 -15.79 1.43 3.40
CA GLU A 65 -16.48 1.26 2.11
C GLU A 65 -15.62 0.50 1.10
N LYS A 66 -14.29 0.72 1.06
CA LYS A 66 -13.39 -0.09 0.24
C LYS A 66 -13.33 -1.54 0.69
N SER A 67 -13.30 -1.79 2.00
CA SER A 67 -13.33 -3.14 2.54
C SER A 67 -14.62 -3.87 2.16
N HIS A 68 -15.76 -3.22 2.36
CA HIS A 68 -17.06 -3.77 1.99
C HIS A 68 -17.13 -4.07 0.49
N ALA A 69 -16.72 -3.13 -0.35
CA ALA A 69 -16.77 -3.31 -1.80
C ALA A 69 -15.90 -4.48 -2.28
N LEU A 70 -14.76 -4.73 -1.61
CA LEU A 70 -13.82 -5.77 -2.01
C LEU A 70 -14.19 -7.16 -1.46
N PHE A 71 -14.69 -7.24 -0.23
CA PHE A 71 -14.78 -8.50 0.50
C PHE A 71 -16.18 -8.93 0.92
N ARG A 72 -17.19 -8.05 0.82
CA ARG A 72 -18.54 -8.39 1.23
C ARG A 72 -19.19 -9.31 0.19
N SER A 73 -19.35 -10.58 0.57
CA SER A 73 -20.01 -11.60 -0.23
C SER A 73 -21.11 -12.28 0.59
N ASP A 74 -22.28 -12.49 -0.01
CA ASP A 74 -23.42 -13.17 0.61
C ASP A 74 -23.26 -14.71 0.65
N ALA A 75 -22.19 -15.25 0.06
CA ALA A 75 -21.97 -16.69 -0.03
C ALA A 75 -20.88 -17.15 0.97
N PRO A 76 -21.20 -18.03 1.94
CA PRO A 76 -20.17 -18.64 2.78
C PRO A 76 -19.29 -19.57 1.93
N GLY A 77 -18.11 -19.06 1.54
CA GLY A 77 -17.12 -19.73 0.69
C GLY A 77 -15.84 -20.14 1.44
N SER A 78 -14.80 -20.50 0.67
CA SER A 78 -13.52 -21.13 1.08
C SER A 78 -12.74 -20.46 2.24
N HIS A 79 -11.59 -21.01 2.63
CA HIS A 79 -10.74 -20.44 3.69
C HIS A 79 -10.25 -18.99 3.40
N ALA A 80 -10.04 -18.62 2.13
CA ALA A 80 -9.68 -17.26 1.73
C ALA A 80 -10.86 -16.28 1.96
N VAL A 81 -12.05 -16.67 1.52
CA VAL A 81 -13.31 -15.94 1.78
C VAL A 81 -13.53 -15.71 3.28
N ARG A 82 -13.09 -16.65 4.14
CA ARG A 82 -13.15 -16.48 5.60
C ARG A 82 -12.18 -15.42 6.15
N ARG A 83 -11.01 -15.21 5.55
CA ARG A 83 -10.05 -14.17 6.02
C ARG A 83 -10.49 -12.78 5.59
N GLU A 84 -10.90 -12.66 4.33
CA GLU A 84 -11.45 -11.44 3.74
C GLU A 84 -12.68 -10.96 4.52
N ALA A 85 -13.64 -11.87 4.78
CA ALA A 85 -14.82 -11.54 5.57
C ALA A 85 -14.48 -11.16 7.02
N LEU A 86 -13.50 -11.81 7.65
CA LEU A 86 -13.06 -11.44 9.01
C LEU A 86 -12.38 -10.07 9.03
N PHE A 87 -11.55 -9.76 8.03
CA PHE A 87 -10.96 -8.44 7.89
C PHE A 87 -12.07 -7.38 7.76
N ASP A 88 -13.04 -7.62 6.88
CA ASP A 88 -14.17 -6.73 6.64
C ASP A 88 -15.00 -6.47 7.90
N LEU A 89 -15.37 -7.53 8.62
CA LEU A 89 -16.07 -7.42 9.91
C LEU A 89 -15.24 -6.63 10.93
N THR A 90 -13.92 -6.85 10.97
CA THR A 90 -13.04 -6.12 11.91
C THR A 90 -12.98 -4.64 11.58
N ILE A 91 -12.91 -4.27 10.29
CA ILE A 91 -12.96 -2.87 9.85
C ILE A 91 -14.32 -2.23 10.16
N GLY A 92 -15.42 -2.95 9.93
CA GLY A 92 -16.76 -2.50 10.29
C GLY A 92 -16.89 -2.22 11.80
N SER A 93 -16.43 -3.15 12.65
CA SER A 93 -16.41 -2.96 14.10
C SER A 93 -15.51 -1.80 14.52
N LEU A 94 -14.31 -1.67 13.93
CA LEU A 94 -13.40 -0.55 14.21
C LEU A 94 -14.06 0.79 13.90
N PHE A 95 -14.77 0.89 12.76
CA PHE A 95 -15.51 2.08 12.39
C PHE A 95 -16.61 2.41 13.41
N HIS A 96 -17.39 1.40 13.83
CA HIS A 96 -18.44 1.59 14.83
C HIS A 96 -17.90 2.03 16.19
N GLU A 97 -16.84 1.41 16.69
CA GLU A 97 -16.24 1.84 17.96
C GLU A 97 -15.61 3.23 17.87
N ALA A 98 -15.02 3.60 16.73
CA ALA A 98 -14.56 4.97 16.51
C ALA A 98 -15.71 5.99 16.50
N MET A 99 -16.89 5.63 15.96
CA MET A 99 -18.10 6.46 16.05
C MET A 99 -18.57 6.62 17.49
N THR A 100 -18.58 5.53 18.27
CA THR A 100 -18.90 5.55 19.71
C THR A 100 -17.93 6.46 20.48
N LEU A 101 -16.64 6.38 20.17
CA LEU A 101 -15.62 7.25 20.75
C LEU A 101 -15.90 8.72 20.43
N ARG A 102 -16.17 9.04 19.16
CA ARG A 102 -16.51 10.39 18.72
C ARG A 102 -17.69 10.96 19.49
N GLU A 103 -18.77 10.19 19.61
CA GLU A 103 -19.97 10.59 20.34
C GLU A 103 -19.66 10.82 21.83
N SER A 104 -18.91 9.92 22.45
CA SER A 104 -18.55 10.05 23.87
C SER A 104 -17.70 11.30 24.16
N LEU A 105 -16.79 11.65 23.24
CA LEU A 105 -15.99 12.88 23.33
C LEU A 105 -16.84 14.13 23.09
N TYR A 106 -17.82 14.07 22.17
CA TYR A 106 -18.75 15.17 21.96
C TYR A 106 -19.59 15.46 23.20
N GLN A 107 -20.12 14.41 23.85
CA GLN A 107 -20.87 14.55 25.09
C GLN A 107 -20.00 15.19 26.20
N ARG A 108 -18.72 14.79 26.30
CA ARG A 108 -17.78 15.39 27.25
C ARG A 108 -17.52 16.87 26.99
N GLU A 109 -17.25 17.24 25.74
CA GLU A 109 -16.74 18.58 25.41
C GLU A 109 -17.84 19.60 25.12
N VAL A 110 -19.03 19.14 24.73
CA VAL A 110 -20.14 20.02 24.33
C VAL A 110 -21.33 19.91 25.29
N TYR A 111 -21.77 18.69 25.62
CA TYR A 111 -22.94 18.53 26.48
C TYR A 111 -22.64 18.76 27.96
N ALA A 112 -21.53 18.23 28.50
CA ALA A 112 -21.25 18.37 29.93
C ALA A 112 -21.12 19.85 30.39
N PRO A 113 -20.41 20.75 29.66
CA PRO A 113 -20.39 22.16 30.01
C PRO A 113 -21.79 22.79 29.92
N ARG A 114 -22.58 22.40 28.91
CA ARG A 114 -23.92 22.95 28.72
C ARG A 114 -24.90 22.52 29.81
N VAL A 115 -24.82 21.27 30.27
CA VAL A 115 -25.61 20.78 31.40
C VAL A 115 -25.21 21.52 32.67
N ALA A 116 -23.92 21.67 32.94
CA ALA A 116 -23.43 22.43 34.10
C ALA A 116 -23.92 23.89 34.09
N GLU A 117 -23.89 24.58 32.95
CA GLU A 117 -24.44 25.93 32.79
C GLU A 117 -25.95 25.97 33.10
N LEU A 118 -26.72 25.01 32.59
CA LEU A 118 -28.18 24.97 32.80
C LEU A 118 -28.53 24.66 34.26
N SER A 119 -27.73 23.85 34.94
CA SER A 119 -27.90 23.52 36.36
C SER A 119 -27.76 24.74 37.27
N GLU A 120 -27.01 25.78 36.88
CA GLU A 120 -26.92 27.02 37.65
C GLU A 120 -28.24 27.82 37.68
N TYR A 121 -29.13 27.61 36.71
CA TYR A 121 -30.39 28.33 36.54
C TYR A 121 -31.62 27.42 36.65
N ALA A 122 -31.44 26.20 37.16
CA ALA A 122 -32.50 25.20 37.23
C ALA A 122 -33.62 25.62 38.20
N ASP A 123 -34.87 25.39 37.80
CA ASP A 123 -36.03 25.41 38.69
C ASP A 123 -36.37 23.98 39.17
N GLU A 124 -37.24 23.89 40.17
CA GLU A 124 -37.66 22.60 40.78
C GLU A 124 -38.25 21.61 39.74
N GLU A 125 -38.83 22.12 38.64
CA GLU A 125 -39.36 21.28 37.56
C GLU A 125 -38.25 20.66 36.67
N SER A 126 -37.12 21.35 36.53
CA SER A 126 -36.01 20.93 35.67
C SER A 126 -34.95 20.08 36.37
N GLU A 127 -34.87 20.13 37.71
CA GLU A 127 -33.85 19.41 38.52
C GLU A 127 -33.80 17.91 38.21
N ALA A 128 -34.95 17.24 38.17
CA ALA A 128 -35.00 15.78 37.94
C ALA A 128 -34.48 15.37 36.55
N LEU A 129 -34.62 16.24 35.54
CA LEU A 129 -34.12 16.00 34.19
C LEU A 129 -32.61 16.24 34.12
N LEU A 130 -32.10 17.27 34.79
CA LEU A 130 -30.67 17.55 34.86
C LEU A 130 -29.91 16.45 35.61
N ASP A 131 -30.46 15.94 36.70
CA ASP A 131 -29.92 14.76 37.41
C ASP A 131 -29.78 13.54 36.49
N GLU A 132 -30.75 13.32 35.60
CA GLU A 132 -30.68 12.21 34.64
C GLU A 132 -29.61 12.45 33.57
N PHE A 133 -29.45 13.70 33.10
CA PHE A 133 -28.35 14.05 32.20
C PHE A 133 -26.98 13.83 32.85
N ASP A 134 -26.81 14.24 34.11
CA ASP A 134 -25.56 14.02 34.84
C ASP A 134 -25.23 12.53 34.98
N ARG A 135 -26.24 11.69 35.29
CA ARG A 135 -26.06 10.22 35.32
C ARG A 135 -25.67 9.65 33.96
N ILE A 136 -26.27 10.13 32.87
CA ILE A 136 -25.93 9.69 31.51
C ILE A 136 -24.48 10.08 31.19
N LEU A 137 -24.10 11.33 31.46
CA LEU A 137 -22.75 11.84 31.23
C LEU A 137 -21.71 11.07 32.05
N GLU A 138 -21.94 10.86 33.34
CA GLU A 138 -21.03 10.09 34.20
C GLU A 138 -20.83 8.67 33.65
N ARG A 139 -21.91 8.00 33.22
CA ARG A 139 -21.84 6.67 32.59
C ARG A 139 -21.05 6.69 31.29
N THR A 140 -21.28 7.66 30.41
CA THR A 140 -20.52 7.79 29.15
C THR A 140 -19.02 8.02 29.43
N LEU A 141 -18.68 8.92 30.35
CA LEU A 141 -17.29 9.26 30.68
C LEU A 141 -16.57 8.07 31.33
N SER A 142 -17.25 7.32 32.20
CA SER A 142 -16.69 6.12 32.82
C SER A 142 -16.29 5.04 31.81
N ARG A 143 -16.97 4.97 30.66
CA ARG A 143 -16.74 4.01 29.57
C ARG A 143 -15.72 4.45 28.53
N LEU A 144 -15.31 5.71 28.53
CA LEU A 144 -14.44 6.27 27.49
C LEU A 144 -13.10 5.51 27.37
N THR A 145 -12.53 5.09 28.51
CA THR A 145 -11.32 4.26 28.54
C THR A 145 -11.53 2.87 27.93
N GLU A 146 -12.71 2.27 28.13
CA GLU A 146 -13.05 0.96 27.54
C GLU A 146 -13.14 1.09 26.01
N VAL A 147 -13.87 2.10 25.51
CA VAL A 147 -14.01 2.35 24.07
C VAL A 147 -12.66 2.62 23.41
N ILE A 148 -11.79 3.42 24.03
CA ILE A 148 -10.41 3.65 23.54
C ILE A 148 -9.64 2.34 23.44
N SER A 149 -9.75 1.48 24.46
CA SER A 149 -9.11 0.17 24.48
C SER A 149 -9.63 -0.73 23.35
N GLU A 150 -10.94 -0.75 23.13
CA GLU A 150 -11.58 -1.53 22.06
C GLU A 150 -11.13 -1.06 20.67
N VAL A 151 -11.07 0.24 20.42
CA VAL A 151 -10.53 0.81 19.17
C VAL A 151 -9.08 0.36 18.96
N ARG A 152 -8.23 0.40 20.00
CA ARG A 152 -6.82 -0.06 19.91
C ARG A 152 -6.73 -1.56 19.59
N ILE A 153 -7.55 -2.39 20.25
CA ILE A 153 -7.60 -3.83 20.02
C ILE A 153 -8.03 -4.13 18.58
N LEU A 154 -9.11 -3.49 18.11
CA LEU A 154 -9.63 -3.69 16.76
C LEU A 154 -8.65 -3.22 15.69
N LEU A 155 -7.96 -2.08 15.89
CA LEU A 155 -6.91 -1.62 14.99
C LEU A 155 -5.75 -2.63 14.90
N ALA A 156 -5.31 -3.18 16.04
CA ALA A 156 -4.26 -4.19 16.07
C ALA A 156 -4.70 -5.50 15.40
N GLN A 157 -5.95 -5.91 15.57
CA GLN A 157 -6.54 -7.08 14.91
C GLN A 157 -6.66 -6.87 13.40
N ALA A 158 -7.16 -5.71 12.95
CA ALA A 158 -7.28 -5.36 11.54
C ALA A 158 -5.90 -5.40 10.85
N ARG A 159 -4.88 -4.82 11.48
CA ARG A 159 -3.48 -4.93 11.02
C ARG A 159 -3.04 -6.39 10.88
N GLY A 160 -3.30 -7.21 11.90
CA GLY A 160 -2.92 -8.63 11.89
C GLY A 160 -3.57 -9.43 10.78
N GLN A 161 -4.82 -9.09 10.43
CA GLN A 161 -5.54 -9.71 9.30
C GLN A 161 -5.02 -9.18 7.96
N LEU A 162 -4.81 -7.86 7.81
CA LEU A 162 -4.23 -7.28 6.58
C LEU A 162 -2.86 -7.87 6.28
N ARG A 163 -2.03 -8.10 7.31
CA ARG A 163 -0.74 -8.79 7.17
C ARG A 163 -0.88 -10.15 6.51
N ARG A 164 -1.93 -10.92 6.84
CA ARG A 164 -2.18 -12.24 6.23
C ARG A 164 -2.61 -12.12 4.78
N LEU A 165 -3.47 -11.14 4.47
CA LEU A 165 -3.88 -10.84 3.10
C LEU A 165 -2.67 -10.42 2.25
N LEU A 166 -1.76 -9.61 2.78
CA LEU A 166 -0.53 -9.21 2.08
C LEU A 166 0.34 -10.40 1.67
N VAL A 167 0.41 -11.45 2.50
CA VAL A 167 1.12 -12.70 2.13
C VAL A 167 0.42 -13.42 0.96
N GLU A 168 -0.90 -13.42 0.93
CA GLU A 168 -1.69 -14.01 -0.17
C GLU A 168 -1.51 -13.23 -1.48
N HIS A 169 -1.35 -11.92 -1.39
CA HIS A 169 -1.06 -11.03 -2.52
C HIS A 169 0.46 -10.86 -2.81
N SER A 170 1.33 -11.73 -2.26
CA SER A 170 2.79 -11.61 -2.43
C SER A 170 3.27 -11.71 -3.89
N GLY A 171 2.51 -12.37 -4.76
CA GLY A 171 2.81 -12.44 -6.20
C GLY A 171 2.45 -11.18 -6.99
N GLU A 172 1.73 -10.22 -6.37
CA GLU A 172 1.24 -9.04 -7.06
C GLU A 172 2.21 -7.87 -6.90
N ARG A 173 3.00 -7.61 -7.95
CA ARG A 173 4.03 -6.55 -7.96
C ARG A 173 3.46 -5.15 -7.64
N VAL A 174 2.20 -4.88 -8.00
CA VAL A 174 1.53 -3.62 -7.65
C VAL A 174 1.38 -3.42 -6.14
N VAL A 175 1.24 -4.49 -5.36
CA VAL A 175 1.19 -4.47 -3.89
C VAL A 175 2.58 -4.18 -3.32
N ALA A 176 3.61 -4.90 -3.78
CA ALA A 176 4.99 -4.65 -3.38
C ALA A 176 5.42 -3.19 -3.64
N ARG A 177 5.05 -2.65 -4.80
CA ARG A 177 5.28 -1.23 -5.15
C ARG A 177 4.54 -0.28 -4.21
N CYS A 178 3.29 -0.58 -3.87
CA CYS A 178 2.53 0.23 -2.92
C CYS A 178 3.23 0.29 -1.56
N LEU A 179 3.66 -0.85 -1.03
CA LEU A 179 4.40 -0.95 0.24
C LEU A 179 5.70 -0.13 0.19
N LEU A 180 6.48 -0.26 -0.89
CA LEU A 180 7.70 0.53 -1.10
C LEU A 180 7.44 2.03 -1.10
N SER A 181 6.46 2.48 -1.90
CA SER A 181 6.12 3.91 -2.02
C SER A 181 5.67 4.54 -0.69
N ARG A 182 5.23 3.70 0.25
CA ARG A 182 4.74 4.07 1.57
C ARG A 182 5.58 3.47 2.69
N ARG A 183 6.88 3.19 2.45
CA ARG A 183 7.79 2.51 3.39
C ARG A 183 7.70 3.04 4.82
N ARG A 184 7.70 4.36 5.00
CA ARG A 184 7.56 4.99 6.34
C ARG A 184 6.25 4.65 7.05
N GLN A 185 5.13 4.64 6.33
CA GLN A 185 3.83 4.28 6.90
C GLN A 185 3.78 2.78 7.20
N VAL A 186 4.39 1.95 6.36
CA VAL A 186 4.51 0.50 6.60
C VAL A 186 5.35 0.25 7.85
N ASP A 187 6.50 0.91 7.99
CA ASP A 187 7.37 0.82 9.17
C ASP A 187 6.66 1.25 10.45
N ALA A 188 5.78 2.26 10.38
CA ALA A 188 4.99 2.71 11.51
C ALA A 188 3.80 1.79 11.83
N ALA A 189 3.20 1.18 10.81
CA ALA A 189 2.02 0.34 10.98
C ALA A 189 2.37 -1.07 11.48
N PHE A 190 3.37 -1.70 10.87
CA PHE A 190 3.72 -3.11 11.10
C PHE A 190 4.93 -3.22 12.04
N PRO A 191 4.84 -3.99 13.15
CA PRO A 191 5.95 -4.14 14.10
C PRO A 191 7.24 -4.69 13.47
N GLU A 192 7.12 -5.58 12.48
CA GLU A 192 8.24 -6.12 11.71
C GLU A 192 8.83 -5.14 10.67
N GLY A 193 8.19 -4.00 10.46
CA GLY A 193 8.53 -3.01 9.45
C GLY A 193 8.41 -3.53 8.01
N PHE A 194 8.81 -2.69 7.06
CA PHE A 194 8.76 -3.00 5.63
C PHE A 194 9.61 -4.24 5.27
N VAL A 195 10.82 -4.32 5.81
CA VAL A 195 11.77 -5.40 5.51
C VAL A 195 11.26 -6.74 6.05
N GLY A 196 10.76 -6.77 7.29
CA GLY A 196 10.18 -7.98 7.86
C GLY A 196 8.89 -8.40 7.17
N LEU A 197 8.08 -7.45 6.70
CA LEU A 197 6.89 -7.76 5.90
C LEU A 197 7.24 -8.40 4.55
N LEU A 198 8.26 -7.91 3.85
CA LEU A 198 8.78 -8.54 2.64
C LEU A 198 9.29 -9.96 2.89
N GLU A 199 9.97 -10.19 4.01
CA GLU A 199 10.42 -11.52 4.41
C GLU A 199 9.23 -12.47 4.63
N LEU A 200 8.16 -12.01 5.30
CA LEU A 200 6.93 -12.78 5.48
C LEU A 200 6.23 -13.10 4.14
N MET A 201 6.20 -12.14 3.21
CA MET A 201 5.56 -12.30 1.90
C MET A 201 6.33 -13.28 0.99
N HIS A 202 7.66 -13.22 0.99
CA HIS A 202 8.47 -13.92 -0.01
C HIS A 202 9.32 -15.07 0.56
N GLY A 203 9.28 -15.29 1.88
CA GLY A 203 10.05 -16.33 2.57
C GLY A 203 11.54 -16.01 2.72
N GLY A 204 11.93 -14.73 2.54
CA GLY A 204 13.31 -14.30 2.68
C GLY A 204 13.51 -12.83 2.32
N THR A 205 14.30 -12.11 3.12
CA THR A 205 14.51 -10.67 2.98
C THR A 205 15.08 -10.28 1.61
N VAL A 206 16.15 -10.95 1.18
CA VAL A 206 16.81 -10.66 -0.10
C VAL A 206 15.87 -10.90 -1.28
N ARG A 207 15.12 -12.01 -1.25
CA ARG A 207 14.14 -12.33 -2.28
C ARG A 207 13.05 -11.26 -2.34
N GLY A 208 12.54 -10.83 -1.19
CA GLY A 208 11.55 -9.77 -1.12
C GLY A 208 12.06 -8.43 -1.65
N LEU A 209 13.31 -8.06 -1.36
CA LEU A 209 13.92 -6.85 -1.93
C LEU A 209 14.10 -6.95 -3.46
N ILE A 210 14.44 -8.12 -3.99
CA ILE A 210 14.52 -8.36 -5.44
C ILE A 210 13.14 -8.20 -6.09
N GLU A 211 12.08 -8.80 -5.52
CA GLU A 211 10.71 -8.62 -6.03
C GLU A 211 10.23 -7.16 -5.94
N ALA A 212 10.60 -6.47 -4.86
CA ALA A 212 10.33 -5.05 -4.70
C ALA A 212 11.03 -4.21 -5.78
N ALA A 213 12.30 -4.50 -6.08
CA ALA A 213 13.03 -3.86 -7.17
C ALA A 213 12.38 -4.14 -8.54
N ARG A 214 11.98 -5.39 -8.81
CA ARG A 214 11.28 -5.76 -10.06
C ARG A 214 9.98 -4.96 -10.23
N ALA A 215 9.20 -4.81 -9.17
CA ALA A 215 7.98 -4.00 -9.18
C ALA A 215 8.25 -2.50 -9.48
N GLN A 216 9.41 -1.97 -9.05
CA GLN A 216 9.84 -0.61 -9.38
C GLN A 216 10.25 -0.49 -10.85
N LEU A 217 10.98 -1.48 -11.38
CA LEU A 217 11.43 -1.53 -12.77
C LEU A 217 10.26 -1.56 -13.76
N GLU A 218 9.23 -2.37 -13.50
CA GLU A 218 8.00 -2.39 -14.31
C GLU A 218 7.29 -1.04 -14.38
N SER A 219 7.48 -0.22 -13.35
CA SER A 219 6.89 1.11 -13.24
C SER A 219 7.86 2.24 -13.60
N ALA A 220 9.01 1.92 -14.21
CA ALA A 220 10.06 2.84 -14.61
C ALA A 220 10.68 3.69 -13.48
N TYR A 221 10.63 3.23 -12.22
CA TYR A 221 11.31 3.86 -11.08
C TYR A 221 12.74 3.32 -10.95
N PHE A 222 13.60 3.60 -11.94
CA PHE A 222 14.93 3.00 -12.05
C PHE A 222 15.90 3.45 -10.94
N VAL A 223 15.86 4.72 -10.54
CA VAL A 223 16.70 5.23 -9.44
C VAL A 223 16.37 4.55 -8.12
N GLU A 224 15.09 4.36 -7.82
CA GLU A 224 14.62 3.68 -6.63
C GLU A 224 14.94 2.18 -6.69
N ALA A 225 14.74 1.55 -7.85
CA ALA A 225 15.12 0.15 -8.07
C ALA A 225 16.62 -0.07 -7.80
N ALA A 226 17.49 0.82 -8.29
CA ALA A 226 18.92 0.74 -8.03
C ALA A 226 19.26 0.79 -6.53
N LYS A 227 18.56 1.64 -5.76
CA LYS A 227 18.73 1.71 -4.30
C LYS A 227 18.29 0.40 -3.62
N THR A 228 17.13 -0.13 -4.01
CA THR A 228 16.61 -1.41 -3.50
C THR A 228 17.55 -2.58 -3.82
N LEU A 229 18.08 -2.64 -5.04
CA LEU A 229 19.06 -3.66 -5.44
C LEU A 229 20.37 -3.52 -4.67
N HIS A 230 20.81 -2.29 -4.37
CA HIS A 230 21.98 -2.06 -3.52
C HIS A 230 21.75 -2.54 -2.09
N GLU A 231 20.57 -2.29 -1.51
CA GLU A 231 20.15 -2.82 -0.21
C GLU A 231 20.18 -4.36 -0.21
N ALA A 232 19.60 -5.00 -1.23
CA ALA A 232 19.63 -6.46 -1.38
C ALA A 232 21.08 -7.00 -1.49
N ALA A 233 21.94 -6.31 -2.23
CA ALA A 233 23.34 -6.67 -2.42
C ALA A 233 24.19 -6.53 -1.15
N ALA A 234 23.73 -5.81 -0.12
CA ALA A 234 24.44 -5.71 1.16
C ALA A 234 24.37 -7.00 1.99
N HIS A 235 23.44 -7.91 1.65
CA HIS A 235 23.26 -9.17 2.38
C HIS A 235 24.31 -10.21 1.96
N SER A 236 24.76 -11.04 2.90
CA SER A 236 25.83 -12.02 2.69
C SER A 236 25.44 -13.17 1.74
N ASN A 237 24.17 -13.55 1.73
CA ASN A 237 23.60 -14.60 0.88
C ASN A 237 22.97 -14.08 -0.42
N ALA A 238 23.29 -12.84 -0.81
CA ALA A 238 22.69 -12.20 -1.97
C ALA A 238 23.06 -12.89 -3.29
N PRO A 239 22.10 -13.18 -4.20
CA PRO A 239 22.38 -13.79 -5.49
C PRO A 239 23.03 -12.77 -6.43
N ARG A 240 24.37 -12.67 -6.38
CA ARG A 240 25.14 -11.64 -7.10
C ARG A 240 24.83 -11.57 -8.59
N ALA A 241 24.77 -12.73 -9.25
CA ALA A 241 24.48 -12.80 -10.68
C ALA A 241 23.12 -12.16 -11.04
N GLU A 242 22.05 -12.52 -10.32
CA GLU A 242 20.72 -11.94 -10.56
C GLU A 242 20.69 -10.43 -10.27
N LEU A 243 21.34 -10.00 -9.18
CA LEU A 243 21.41 -8.58 -8.82
C LEU A 243 22.19 -7.77 -9.86
N ASP A 244 23.30 -8.29 -10.36
CA ASP A 244 24.10 -7.62 -11.40
C ASP A 244 23.32 -7.51 -12.71
N GLN A 245 22.57 -8.56 -13.08
CA GLN A 245 21.66 -8.53 -14.23
C GLN A 245 20.60 -7.43 -14.10
N LEU A 246 19.89 -7.38 -12.97
CA LEU A 246 18.87 -6.35 -12.73
C LEU A 246 19.48 -4.95 -12.70
N ARG A 247 20.72 -4.80 -12.19
CA ARG A 247 21.44 -3.51 -12.20
C ARG A 247 21.80 -3.05 -13.61
N LEU A 248 22.26 -3.94 -14.49
CA LEU A 248 22.53 -3.61 -15.89
C LEU A 248 21.26 -3.11 -16.59
N TYR A 249 20.14 -3.83 -16.41
CA TYR A 249 18.84 -3.38 -16.92
C TYR A 249 18.45 -2.00 -16.38
N THR A 250 18.55 -1.83 -15.06
CA THR A 250 18.22 -0.57 -14.38
C THR A 250 19.05 0.60 -14.92
N GLN A 251 20.36 0.42 -15.07
CA GLN A 251 21.28 1.43 -15.58
C GLN A 251 20.97 1.78 -17.03
N GLY A 252 20.76 0.77 -17.87
CA GLY A 252 20.47 0.99 -19.27
C GLY A 252 19.16 1.71 -19.53
N MET A 253 18.11 1.37 -18.78
CA MET A 253 16.83 2.05 -18.88
C MET A 253 16.86 3.48 -18.30
N GLN A 254 17.58 3.70 -17.20
CA GLN A 254 17.79 5.04 -16.66
C GLN A 254 18.55 5.94 -17.65
N ALA A 255 19.58 5.41 -18.31
CA ALA A 255 20.35 6.14 -19.31
C ALA A 255 19.50 6.58 -20.52
N ILE A 256 18.45 5.83 -20.91
CA ILE A 256 17.48 6.28 -21.93
C ILE A 256 16.75 7.54 -21.45
N LEU A 257 16.30 7.56 -20.19
CA LEU A 257 15.58 8.70 -19.61
C LEU A 257 16.48 9.94 -19.49
N ASP A 258 17.76 9.73 -19.21
CA ASP A 258 18.75 10.80 -19.09
C ASP A 258 19.26 11.31 -20.45
N GLY A 259 18.88 10.65 -21.56
CA GLY A 259 19.33 10.99 -22.91
C GLY A 259 20.74 10.48 -23.26
N ASP A 260 21.34 9.64 -22.41
CA ASP A 260 22.64 8.99 -22.65
C ASP A 260 22.44 7.66 -23.39
N TYR A 261 22.08 7.78 -24.67
CA TYR A 261 21.80 6.63 -25.53
C TYR A 261 23.01 5.69 -25.72
N PRO A 262 24.26 6.16 -25.90
CA PRO A 262 25.42 5.27 -25.98
C PRO A 262 25.57 4.37 -24.75
N THR A 263 25.49 4.95 -23.54
CA THR A 263 25.56 4.17 -22.30
C THR A 263 24.39 3.22 -22.17
N SER A 264 23.19 3.65 -22.56
CA SER A 264 22.00 2.78 -22.54
C SER A 264 22.18 1.53 -23.40
N ILE A 265 22.59 1.70 -24.66
CA ILE A 265 22.75 0.59 -25.60
C ILE A 265 23.80 -0.39 -25.07
N LEU A 266 24.95 0.12 -24.63
CA LEU A 266 26.05 -0.70 -24.11
C LEU A 266 25.63 -1.52 -22.87
N THR A 267 24.90 -0.91 -21.94
CA THR A 267 24.48 -1.58 -20.70
C THR A 267 23.32 -2.56 -20.93
N LEU A 268 22.38 -2.23 -21.82
CA LEU A 268 21.30 -3.15 -22.21
C LEU A 268 21.81 -4.31 -23.07
N GLU A 269 22.86 -4.11 -23.87
CA GLU A 269 23.54 -5.21 -24.57
C GLU A 269 24.24 -6.15 -23.58
N ALA A 270 24.97 -5.59 -22.61
CA ALA A 270 25.56 -6.39 -21.53
C ALA A 270 24.50 -7.15 -20.71
N TRP A 271 23.32 -6.56 -20.48
CA TRP A 271 22.17 -7.24 -19.87
C TRP A 271 21.60 -8.34 -20.79
N ALA A 272 21.53 -8.13 -22.10
CA ALA A 272 21.08 -9.17 -23.03
C ALA A 272 22.06 -10.34 -23.06
N ASP A 273 23.36 -10.08 -22.98
CA ASP A 273 24.44 -11.09 -22.98
C ASP A 273 24.41 -12.02 -21.77
N THR A 274 23.78 -11.63 -20.66
CA THR A 274 23.59 -12.54 -19.51
C THR A 274 22.52 -13.60 -19.74
N GLY A 275 21.79 -13.55 -20.86
CA GLY A 275 20.64 -14.42 -21.15
C GLY A 275 19.37 -14.07 -20.38
N SER A 276 19.39 -13.01 -19.55
CA SER A 276 18.25 -12.65 -18.68
C SER A 276 16.99 -12.27 -19.45
N HIS A 277 17.15 -11.71 -20.64
CA HIS A 277 16.05 -11.33 -21.53
C HIS A 277 15.19 -12.53 -21.99
N GLU A 278 15.69 -13.77 -21.89
CA GLU A 278 14.93 -15.00 -22.18
C GLU A 278 14.00 -15.41 -21.02
N VAL A 279 14.33 -15.00 -19.78
CA VAL A 279 13.55 -15.30 -18.57
C VAL A 279 12.63 -14.12 -18.21
N GLU A 280 13.12 -12.89 -18.40
CA GLU A 280 12.44 -11.63 -18.06
C GLU A 280 11.78 -11.00 -19.30
N LEU A 281 10.86 -11.73 -19.91
CA LEU A 281 10.24 -11.34 -21.18
C LEU A 281 9.56 -9.96 -21.14
N ASP A 282 9.00 -9.57 -19.99
CA ASP A 282 8.38 -8.25 -19.81
C ASP A 282 9.42 -7.14 -19.86
N PHE A 283 10.59 -7.34 -19.24
CA PHE A 283 11.70 -6.39 -19.29
C PHE A 283 12.30 -6.29 -20.69
N ALA A 284 12.41 -7.41 -21.41
CA ALA A 284 12.86 -7.43 -22.80
C ALA A 284 11.91 -6.62 -23.71
N GLN A 285 10.59 -6.76 -23.51
CA GLN A 285 9.59 -5.99 -24.25
C GLN A 285 9.67 -4.49 -23.94
N LEU A 286 9.83 -4.11 -22.68
CA LEU A 286 9.97 -2.71 -22.27
C LEU A 286 11.26 -2.07 -22.82
N ALA A 287 12.39 -2.79 -22.76
CA ALA A 287 13.65 -2.34 -23.31
C ALA A 287 13.58 -2.20 -24.84
N SER A 288 13.06 -3.21 -25.54
CA SER A 288 12.86 -3.16 -27.00
C SER A 288 11.99 -1.96 -27.42
N SER A 289 10.83 -1.77 -26.76
CA SER A 289 9.93 -0.63 -27.02
C SER A 289 10.62 0.72 -26.80
N SER A 290 11.51 0.81 -25.81
CA SER A 290 12.24 2.04 -25.50
C SER A 290 13.36 2.30 -26.52
N LEU A 291 14.12 1.26 -26.90
CA LEU A 291 15.16 1.33 -27.93
C LEU A 291 14.59 1.75 -29.30
N GLY A 292 13.40 1.26 -29.65
CA GLY A 292 12.72 1.64 -30.90
C GLY A 292 12.36 3.14 -30.99
N ARG A 293 12.35 3.87 -29.86
CA ARG A 293 12.13 5.31 -29.83
C ARG A 293 13.40 6.13 -29.98
N ILE A 294 14.58 5.55 -29.69
CA ILE A 294 15.87 6.26 -29.75
C ILE A 294 16.12 6.81 -31.15
N GLY A 295 15.75 6.10 -32.21
CA GLY A 295 15.95 6.57 -33.59
C GLY A 295 15.22 7.88 -33.93
N HIS A 296 14.19 8.26 -33.18
CA HIS A 296 13.50 9.55 -33.32
C HIS A 296 14.06 10.64 -32.41
N LEU A 297 14.86 10.26 -31.42
CA LEU A 297 15.40 11.15 -30.38
C LEU A 297 16.89 11.45 -30.57
N ALA A 298 17.60 10.56 -31.26
CA ALA A 298 18.97 10.79 -31.69
C ALA A 298 19.02 11.91 -32.74
N GLY A 299 20.11 12.68 -32.75
CA GLY A 299 20.30 13.76 -33.72
C GLY A 299 20.42 13.25 -35.16
N ASP A 300 20.16 14.11 -36.14
CA ASP A 300 20.27 13.79 -37.58
C ASP A 300 21.72 13.77 -38.09
N ASP A 301 22.72 13.83 -37.21
CA ASP A 301 24.14 13.77 -37.56
C ASP A 301 24.64 12.32 -37.68
N GLU A 302 25.91 12.18 -38.07
CA GLU A 302 26.55 10.86 -38.25
C GLU A 302 26.55 10.05 -36.94
N ALA A 303 26.83 10.72 -35.80
CA ALA A 303 26.83 10.10 -34.49
C ALA A 303 25.43 9.62 -34.08
N GLY A 304 24.40 10.43 -34.30
CA GLY A 304 23.01 10.04 -34.04
C GLY A 304 22.52 8.92 -34.96
N SER A 305 22.98 8.90 -36.21
CA SER A 305 22.69 7.80 -37.15
C SER A 305 23.30 6.47 -36.69
N GLU A 306 24.53 6.49 -36.17
CA GLU A 306 25.19 5.31 -35.59
C GLU A 306 24.46 4.81 -34.34
N ILE A 307 24.08 5.73 -33.44
CA ILE A 307 23.28 5.41 -32.24
C ILE A 307 21.95 4.75 -32.63
N ALA A 308 21.25 5.31 -33.62
CA ALA A 308 19.97 4.76 -34.10
C ALA A 308 20.13 3.35 -34.71
N ALA A 309 21.22 3.12 -35.46
CA ALA A 309 21.52 1.80 -36.02
C ALA A 309 21.79 0.76 -34.93
N ASN A 310 22.63 1.09 -33.94
CA ASN A 310 22.96 0.21 -32.83
C ASN A 310 21.73 -0.09 -31.96
N ALA A 311 20.91 0.92 -31.65
CA ALA A 311 19.66 0.74 -30.91
C ALA A 311 18.70 -0.22 -31.65
N LYS A 312 18.58 -0.07 -32.98
CA LYS A 312 17.73 -0.94 -33.81
C LYS A 312 18.24 -2.39 -33.84
N GLN A 313 19.55 -2.60 -33.91
CA GLN A 313 20.13 -3.94 -33.85
C GLN A 313 19.81 -4.63 -32.51
N LEU A 314 19.99 -3.91 -31.40
CA LEU A 314 19.68 -4.46 -30.07
C LEU A 314 18.17 -4.68 -29.89
N GLN A 315 17.32 -3.78 -30.39
CA GLN A 315 15.87 -3.94 -30.39
C GLN A 315 15.46 -5.26 -31.06
N LEU A 316 15.96 -5.52 -32.27
CA LEU A 316 15.67 -6.75 -33.03
C LEU A 316 16.09 -8.00 -32.26
N ARG A 317 17.26 -7.96 -31.61
CA ARG A 317 17.76 -9.06 -30.77
C ARG A 317 16.81 -9.37 -29.62
N LEU A 318 16.35 -8.34 -28.90
CA LEU A 318 15.40 -8.50 -27.79
C LEU A 318 14.01 -8.99 -28.26
N GLU A 319 13.58 -8.62 -29.47
CA GLU A 319 12.34 -9.12 -30.06
C GLU A 319 12.43 -10.60 -30.49
N THR A 320 13.60 -11.06 -30.94
CA THR A 320 13.80 -12.46 -31.35
C THR A 320 13.83 -13.47 -30.21
N ALA A 321 14.07 -13.03 -28.97
CA ALA A 321 14.02 -13.87 -27.78
C ALA A 321 12.58 -14.28 -27.37
N ARG A 322 11.56 -13.80 -28.10
CA ARG A 322 10.17 -14.15 -27.83
C ARG A 322 9.95 -15.63 -28.19
N PRO A 323 9.48 -16.48 -27.25
CA PRO A 323 9.07 -17.83 -27.61
C PRO A 323 7.95 -17.74 -28.66
N LEU A 324 8.05 -18.56 -29.71
CA LEU A 324 7.00 -18.68 -30.71
C LEU A 324 5.66 -18.95 -29.99
N PRO A 325 4.57 -18.26 -30.35
CA PRO A 325 3.28 -18.50 -29.72
C PRO A 325 2.79 -19.90 -30.11
N GLY A 326 2.91 -20.85 -29.17
CA GLY A 326 2.32 -22.19 -29.25
C GLY A 326 3.27 -23.29 -29.72
N GLY A 327 3.84 -24.01 -28.74
CA GLY A 327 4.34 -25.38 -28.86
C GLY A 327 3.81 -26.21 -27.70
#